data_AF-A0A3D2JF71-F1
#
_entry.id   AF-A0A3D2JF71-F1
#
_cell.length_a   1.000
_cell.length_b   1.000
_cell.length_c   1.000
_cell.angle_alpha   90.00
_cell.angle_beta   90.00
_cell.angle_gamma   90.00
#
_symmetry.space_group_name_H-M   'P 1'
#
loop_
_entity.id
_entity.type
_entity.pdbx_description
1 polymer ?
#
loop_
_entity_poly.entity_id
_entity_poly.type
_entity_poly.pdbx_seq_one_letter_code
_entity_poly.pdbx_strand_id
1 'polypeptide(L)'
;MANLLQRLFSLFSRRAEENEYFEGQYDEYDDEPLQGQDGDGNQRQLYTALDIGTAYAKAMIVEVHGDHAEVLGVGRHPQSYAHMSDGIVTDIPGVISNCNEAL
;
A
#
# COMPACT_ATOMS: atom_id res chain seq x y z
N MET A 1 -18.58 38.56 -9.87
CA MET A 1 -17.84 39.12 -8.71
C MET A 1 -18.28 38.39 -7.43
N ALA A 2 -17.81 37.16 -7.20
CA ALA A 2 -18.11 36.43 -5.95
C ALA A 2 -17.08 35.32 -5.58
N ASN A 3 -15.81 35.40 -6.02
CA ASN A 3 -14.87 34.27 -5.86
C ASN A 3 -13.78 34.45 -4.77
N LEU A 4 -13.70 35.60 -4.11
CA LEU A 4 -12.62 35.86 -3.13
C LEU A 4 -13.05 35.63 -1.68
N LEU A 5 -14.26 36.07 -1.31
CA LEU A 5 -14.77 35.92 0.06
C LEU A 5 -15.10 34.46 0.41
N GLN A 6 -15.54 33.65 -0.56
CA GLN A 6 -15.78 32.21 -0.36
C GLN A 6 -14.48 31.43 -0.10
N ARG A 7 -13.37 31.82 -0.74
CA ARG A 7 -12.06 31.19 -0.53
C ARG A 7 -11.43 31.55 0.82
N LEU A 8 -11.72 32.75 1.33
CA LEU A 8 -11.27 33.18 2.65
C LEU A 8 -12.04 32.46 3.78
N PHE A 9 -13.32 32.19 3.59
CA PHE A 9 -14.12 31.44 4.57
C PHE A 9 -13.76 29.95 4.62
N SER A 10 -13.44 29.32 3.49
CA SER A 10 -13.03 27.90 3.47
C SER A 10 -11.68 27.64 4.15
N LEU A 11 -10.81 28.65 4.20
CA LEU A 11 -9.55 28.59 4.94
C LEU A 11 -9.75 28.69 6.46
N PHE A 12 -10.82 29.38 6.92
CA PHE A 12 -11.12 29.48 8.34
C PHE A 12 -11.77 28.20 8.89
N SER A 13 -12.60 27.52 8.09
CA SER A 13 -13.19 26.23 8.46
C SER A 13 -12.18 25.10 8.56
N ARG A 14 -11.10 25.10 7.75
CA ARG A 14 -10.06 24.05 7.80
C ARG A 14 -9.19 24.06 9.06
N ARG A 15 -9.15 25.16 9.83
CA ARG A 15 -8.32 25.24 11.03
C ARG A 15 -8.98 24.64 12.28
N ALA A 16 -10.28 24.36 12.24
CA ALA A 16 -10.97 23.69 13.35
C ALA A 16 -10.86 22.15 13.28
N GLU A 17 -10.61 21.57 12.10
CA GLU A 17 -10.58 20.12 11.84
C GLU A 17 -9.21 19.45 12.10
N GLU A 18 -8.17 20.18 12.54
CA GLU A 18 -6.81 19.61 12.73
C GLU A 18 -6.61 18.87 14.07
N ASN A 19 -7.61 18.80 14.95
CA ASN A 19 -7.49 18.16 16.28
C ASN A 19 -8.53 17.06 16.56
N GLU A 20 -9.22 16.56 15.55
CA GLU A 20 -10.09 15.39 15.73
C GLU A 20 -9.31 14.13 15.40
N TYR A 21 -9.11 13.29 16.41
CA TYR A 21 -8.72 11.90 16.20
C TYR A 21 -9.68 11.30 15.17
N PHE A 22 -9.15 10.90 14.02
CA PHE A 22 -9.90 10.26 12.94
C PHE A 22 -10.58 8.99 13.50
N GLU A 23 -11.87 9.07 13.85
CA GLU A 23 -12.76 7.91 13.83
C GLU A 23 -13.04 7.58 12.37
N GLY A 24 -12.03 7.00 11.71
CA GLY A 24 -12.21 6.38 10.41
C GLY A 24 -13.08 5.15 10.58
N GLN A 25 -14.28 5.22 10.00
CA GLN A 25 -15.12 4.08 9.65
C GLN A 25 -14.24 2.93 9.15
N TYR A 26 -14.30 1.77 9.81
CA TYR A 26 -13.69 0.56 9.26
C TYR A 26 -14.42 0.28 7.95
N ASP A 27 -13.80 0.63 6.83
CA ASP A 27 -14.22 0.15 5.53
C ASP A 27 -14.18 -1.38 5.62
N GLU A 28 -15.36 -1.99 5.55
CA GLU A 28 -15.53 -3.42 5.34
C GLU A 28 -14.69 -3.76 4.11
N TYR A 29 -13.72 -4.68 4.24
CA TYR A 29 -12.93 -5.11 3.10
C TYR A 29 -13.89 -5.74 2.10
N ASP A 30 -14.33 -4.96 1.12
CA ASP A 30 -15.06 -5.47 -0.02
C ASP A 30 -14.16 -6.53 -0.66
N ASP A 31 -14.51 -7.81 -0.46
CA ASP A 31 -13.96 -9.00 -1.11
C ASP A 31 -14.28 -8.99 -2.62
N GLU A 32 -14.36 -7.80 -3.22
CA GLU A 32 -14.52 -7.64 -4.65
C GLU A 32 -13.23 -8.11 -5.31
N PRO A 33 -13.28 -9.16 -6.15
CA PRO A 33 -12.10 -9.57 -6.89
C PRO A 33 -11.60 -8.34 -7.66
N LEU A 34 -10.29 -8.10 -7.62
CA LEU A 34 -9.64 -7.08 -8.44
C LEU A 34 -9.87 -7.43 -9.90
N GLN A 35 -11.03 -7.04 -10.43
CA GLN A 35 -11.41 -7.23 -11.81
C GLN A 35 -10.51 -6.28 -12.60
N GLY A 36 -9.44 -6.82 -13.17
CA GLY A 36 -8.73 -6.15 -14.24
C GLY A 36 -9.77 -5.72 -15.25
N GLN A 37 -9.89 -4.41 -15.47
CA GLN A 37 -10.77 -3.90 -16.51
C GLN A 37 -10.30 -4.57 -17.81
N ASP A 38 -11.16 -5.40 -18.39
CA ASP A 38 -10.93 -6.06 -19.68
C ASP A 38 -10.89 -4.98 -20.78
N GLY A 39 -9.77 -4.27 -20.81
CA GLY A 39 -9.36 -3.37 -21.86
C GLY A 39 -8.70 -4.19 -22.96
N ASP A 40 -9.34 -4.18 -24.12
CA ASP A 40 -8.83 -4.60 -25.42
C ASP A 40 -7.28 -4.52 -25.56
N GLY A 41 -6.61 -5.69 -25.55
CA GLY A 41 -5.22 -5.84 -25.99
C GLY A 41 -4.22 -6.40 -24.97
N ASN A 42 -4.15 -7.73 -24.79
CA ASN A 42 -3.00 -8.50 -24.28
C ASN A 42 -2.15 -7.86 -23.14
N GLN A 43 -2.78 -7.22 -22.16
CA GLN A 43 -2.06 -6.68 -21.00
C GLN A 43 -1.86 -7.79 -19.97
N ARG A 44 -0.59 -8.00 -19.58
CA ARG A 44 -0.20 -8.97 -18.56
C ARG A 44 -0.77 -8.55 -17.21
N GLN A 45 -1.49 -9.46 -16.55
CA GLN A 45 -2.00 -9.23 -15.20
C GLN A 45 -0.92 -9.61 -14.18
N LEU A 46 -0.17 -8.60 -13.72
CA LEU A 46 0.94 -8.78 -12.79
C LEU A 46 0.52 -8.37 -11.37
N TYR A 47 0.87 -9.21 -10.40
CA TYR A 47 0.65 -9.00 -8.98
C TYR A 47 1.97 -9.10 -8.23
N THR A 48 2.06 -8.33 -7.14
CA THR A 48 3.17 -8.44 -6.19
C THR A 48 2.62 -8.89 -4.84
N ALA A 49 3.14 -9.99 -4.30
CA ALA A 49 2.92 -10.37 -2.91
C ALA A 49 4.11 -9.91 -2.07
N LEU A 50 3.86 -9.14 -1.01
CA LEU A 50 4.87 -8.62 -0.10
C LEU A 50 4.59 -9.13 1.33
N ASP A 51 5.58 -9.82 1.92
CA ASP A 51 5.55 -10.29 3.32
C ASP A 51 6.64 -9.57 4.12
N ILE A 52 6.23 -8.76 5.09
CA ILE A 52 7.11 -8.01 5.98
C ILE A 52 7.21 -8.75 7.32
N GLY A 53 8.14 -9.71 7.38
CA GLY A 53 8.42 -10.46 8.59
C GLY A 53 9.49 -9.80 9.46
N THR A 54 9.58 -10.20 10.73
CA THR A 54 10.60 -9.66 11.65
C THR A 54 12.03 -9.88 11.17
N ALA A 55 12.33 -11.06 10.60
CA ALA A 55 13.68 -11.39 10.16
C ALA A 55 13.96 -11.08 8.67
N TYR A 56 12.92 -11.07 7.84
CA TYR A 56 13.06 -10.93 6.38
C TYR A 56 11.88 -10.20 5.78
N ALA A 57 12.16 -9.22 4.91
CA ALA A 57 11.22 -8.77 3.89
C ALA A 57 11.27 -9.75 2.71
N LYS A 58 10.12 -10.12 2.15
CA LYS A 58 10.02 -11.06 1.03
C LYS A 58 9.04 -10.52 -0.01
N ALA A 59 9.39 -10.66 -1.27
CA ALA A 59 8.54 -10.28 -2.39
C ALA A 59 8.43 -11.40 -3.42
N MET A 60 7.31 -11.45 -4.11
CA MET A 60 7.05 -12.34 -5.23
C MET A 60 6.29 -11.59 -6.32
N ILE A 61 6.71 -11.72 -7.57
CA ILE A 61 5.99 -11.22 -8.74
C ILE A 61 5.29 -12.39 -9.41
N VAL A 62 3.99 -12.25 -9.62
CA VAL A 62 3.12 -13.30 -10.16
C VAL A 62 2.37 -12.77 -11.38
N GLU A 63 2.38 -13.51 -12.47
CA GLU A 63 1.48 -13.28 -13.60
C GLU A 63 0.27 -14.21 -13.49
N VAL A 64 -0.94 -13.66 -13.62
CA VAL A 64 -2.18 -14.43 -13.53
C VAL A 64 -2.80 -14.58 -14.92
N HIS A 65 -3.16 -15.83 -15.25
CA HIS A 65 -3.79 -16.25 -16.49
C HIS A 65 -5.09 -17.00 -16.16
N GLY A 66 -6.20 -16.27 -15.99
CA GLY A 66 -7.48 -16.87 -15.59
C GLY A 66 -7.38 -17.53 -14.21
N ASP A 67 -7.53 -18.85 -14.15
CA ASP A 67 -7.44 -19.67 -12.94
C ASP A 67 -6.02 -20.19 -12.65
N HIS A 68 -5.04 -19.83 -13.50
CA HIS A 68 -3.64 -20.19 -13.33
C HIS A 68 -2.79 -18.96 -13.00
N ALA A 69 -1.66 -19.21 -12.32
CA ALA A 69 -0.71 -18.16 -11.98
C ALA A 69 0.73 -18.69 -12.15
N GLU A 70 1.62 -17.86 -12.69
CA GLU A 70 3.04 -18.13 -12.87
C GLU A 70 3.87 -17.19 -11.98
N VAL A 71 4.78 -17.77 -11.18
CA VAL A 71 5.74 -16.98 -10.40
C VAL A 71 6.89 -16.56 -11.30
N LEU A 72 6.96 -15.27 -11.62
CA LEU A 72 8.00 -14.70 -12.48
C LEU A 72 9.31 -14.46 -11.74
N GLY A 73 9.22 -14.18 -10.45
CA GLY A 73 10.37 -13.85 -9.62
C GLY A 73 10.04 -13.89 -8.13
N VAL A 74 11.05 -14.19 -7.34
CA VAL A 74 11.01 -14.15 -5.88
C VAL A 74 12.26 -13.47 -5.37
N GLY A 75 12.12 -12.70 -4.29
CA GLY A 75 13.23 -12.06 -3.62
C GLY A 75 13.01 -11.97 -2.12
N ARG A 76 14.12 -11.86 -1.39
CA ARG A 76 14.12 -11.69 0.07
C ARG A 76 15.33 -10.90 0.51
N HIS A 77 15.14 -10.06 1.53
CA HIS A 77 16.20 -9.30 2.15
C HIS A 77 16.17 -9.47 3.68
N PRO A 78 17.30 -9.78 4.35
CA PRO A 78 17.37 -9.82 5.80
C PRO A 78 17.04 -8.45 6.40
N GLN A 79 16.29 -8.42 7.50
CA GLN A 79 16.01 -7.18 8.24
C GLN A 79 16.91 -7.05 9.46
N SER A 80 17.24 -5.80 9.83
CA SER A 80 17.88 -5.51 11.11
C SER A 80 16.90 -5.72 12.27
N TYR A 81 17.42 -6.13 13.43
CA TYR A 81 16.65 -6.20 14.68
C TYR A 81 16.04 -4.86 15.11
N ALA A 82 16.55 -3.74 14.58
CA ALA A 82 16.00 -2.40 14.83
C ALA A 82 14.85 -2.02 13.87
N HIS A 83 14.64 -2.75 12.77
CA HIS A 83 13.62 -2.42 11.77
C HIS A 83 12.24 -2.99 12.12
N MET A 84 12.21 -4.22 12.64
CA MET A 84 11.02 -4.90 13.13
C MET A 84 11.28 -5.52 14.50
N SER A 85 10.29 -5.49 15.38
CA SER A 85 10.30 -6.19 16.66
C SER A 85 8.92 -6.80 16.93
N ASP A 86 8.85 -8.10 17.22
CA ASP A 86 7.61 -8.81 17.56
C ASP A 86 6.42 -8.54 16.62
N GLY A 87 6.70 -8.49 15.31
CA GLY A 87 5.71 -8.23 14.26
C GLY A 87 5.32 -6.75 14.08
N ILE A 88 5.95 -5.84 14.83
CA ILE A 88 5.71 -4.40 14.76
C ILE A 88 6.85 -3.71 14.01
N VAL A 89 6.51 -2.78 13.13
CA VAL A 89 7.47 -1.89 12.47
C VAL A 89 8.03 -0.91 13.49
N THR A 90 9.34 -0.93 13.71
CA THR A 90 10.03 -0.05 14.65
C THR A 90 10.85 1.05 13.96
N ASP A 91 11.19 0.86 12.68
CA ASP A 91 11.83 1.87 11.81
C ASP A 91 11.26 1.78 10.38
N ILE A 92 10.35 2.71 10.04
CA ILE A 92 9.66 2.72 8.76
C ILE A 92 10.63 2.89 7.57
N PRO A 93 11.53 3.91 7.54
CA PRO A 93 12.53 4.02 6.48
C PRO A 93 13.38 2.75 6.28
N GLY A 94 13.83 2.14 7.37
CA GLY A 94 14.62 0.90 7.33
C GLY A 94 13.84 -0.27 6.72
N VAL A 95 12.57 -0.42 7.07
CA VAL A 95 11.69 -1.45 6.47
C VAL A 95 11.43 -1.18 4.99
N ILE A 96 11.13 0.07 4.60
CA ILE A 96 10.92 0.44 3.19
C ILE A 96 12.15 0.08 2.35
N SER A 97 13.36 0.40 2.84
CA SER A 97 14.59 0.04 2.14
C SER A 97 14.73 -1.47 1.94
N ASN A 98 14.41 -2.29 2.94
CA ASN A 98 14.51 -3.75 2.80
C ASN A 98 13.43 -4.32 1.86
N CYS A 99 12.23 -3.74 1.84
CA CYS A 99 11.18 -4.13 0.90
C CYS A 99 11.61 -3.85 -0.55
N ASN A 100 12.29 -2.71 -0.80
CA ASN A 100 12.83 -2.39 -2.11
C ASN A 100 13.98 -3.31 -2.53
N GLU A 101 14.83 -3.77 -1.61
CA GLU A 101 15.89 -4.75 -1.91
C GLU A 101 15.33 -6.17 -2.14
N ALA A 102 14.19 -6.49 -1.52
CA ALA A 102 13.54 -7.78 -1.70
C ALA A 102 12.75 -7.87 -3.01
N LEU A 103 12.31 -6.74 -3.57
CA LEU A 103 11.51 -6.62 -4.80
C LEU A 103 12.40 -6.45 -6.03
#